data_AF-A0A8N1S677-F1
#
_entry.id   AF-A0A8N1S677-F1
#
_cell.length_a   1.000
_cell.length_b   1.000
_cell.length_c   1.000
_cell.angle_alpha   90.00
_cell.angle_beta   90.00
_cell.angle_gamma   90.00
#
_symmetry.space_group_name_H-M   'P 1'
#
loop_
_entity.id
_entity.type
_entity.pdbx_description
1 polymer ?
#
loop_
_entity_poly.entity_id
_entity_poly.type
_entity_poly.pdbx_seq_one_letter_code
_entity_poly.pdbx_strand_id
1 'polypeptide(L)'
;MPEQNVSDQYPTWVGLVYIFNLIVGTGALTLPAVFSRAGWALGLSVILVLAFISFITVTFVIEAMASANAIVTWRHIQHRKRVLQIIGESGSSNSDSEDTPLVAPLSISPDHSDMTCRYYVIYDKIEMGQMASIFFNKFGTTLFYLCFAVYLYGDLSIYSAAVAKSLADVACTYLPKNLTCNDTIPDTEFCWEGSTFNRLDAYRVFLTTFVLSLGPFVFFNVQKTKYLQLLTSVMRWIAFTVMIVYALKNLLVHGPRGDPPIASLTGIPSLFGACVYSFMCHHSLPALVAPITNKSKLNRFLALDYTLIALFYLLLALTGIFAFDRLDDLYTLDFGPRGSGDCSKTKSMSSNGRSHSQSVTIDHSNMKVQILPALQDNYMYLIIDEETKEAAIVDPVDPEAVATAVEQNNVKLTKVLTTHHHWDHAGGNAKLLKNFSDVIVYGGDERIEAINRKITHNDTFNIGSLAVKCFATPCHTRGHICYYITGTGEHSPSVFTGDTLFAGGCGRFFEGTADQMYRALVEILGSLPEETKVYCGHEYTVNNLKFGLHVEPDNMAIQQKLDWVYIQRANNLPTVPSTIKDEKLTNPFMRVHEPSVMKHTQQDDPVQTMSYLRCEKDSFKA
;
A
#
# COMPACT_ATOMS: atom_id res chain seq x y z
N MET A 1 33.53 -40.10 15.90
CA MET A 1 33.41 -38.75 16.47
C MET A 1 34.78 -38.11 16.38
N PRO A 2 34.95 -36.95 15.72
CA PRO A 2 35.57 -35.85 16.44
C PRO A 2 34.55 -35.36 17.48
N GLU A 3 34.96 -35.24 18.73
CA GLU A 3 34.19 -34.52 19.75
C GLU A 3 33.89 -33.13 19.19
N GLN A 4 32.62 -32.73 19.12
CA GLN A 4 32.32 -31.30 19.04
C GLN A 4 32.94 -30.70 20.30
N ASN A 5 33.92 -29.81 20.12
CA ASN A 5 34.50 -29.10 21.24
C ASN A 5 33.35 -28.47 22.04
N VAL A 6 33.26 -28.85 23.32
CA VAL A 6 32.33 -28.25 24.31
C VAL A 6 32.48 -26.71 24.38
N SER A 7 33.53 -26.15 23.75
CA SER A 7 33.82 -24.72 23.64
C SER A 7 32.79 -23.89 22.86
N ASP A 8 31.95 -24.51 22.02
CA ASP A 8 31.10 -23.75 21.09
C ASP A 8 29.62 -23.66 21.52
N GLN A 9 29.25 -24.26 22.65
CA GLN A 9 27.90 -24.16 23.22
C GLN A 9 27.77 -22.98 24.19
N TYR A 10 26.62 -22.32 24.22
CA TYR A 10 26.34 -21.24 25.16
C TYR A 10 25.06 -21.45 25.98
N PRO A 11 24.97 -20.87 27.19
CA PRO A 11 23.78 -20.90 28.02
C PRO A 11 22.53 -20.37 27.30
N THR A 12 21.35 -20.89 27.66
CA THR A 12 20.07 -20.47 27.05
C THR A 12 19.81 -18.96 27.12
N TRP A 13 20.27 -18.27 28.17
CA TRP A 13 20.13 -16.81 28.29
C TRP A 13 20.97 -16.05 27.25
N VAL A 14 22.18 -16.53 26.93
CA VAL A 14 23.02 -15.95 25.88
C VAL A 14 22.34 -16.12 24.53
N GLY A 15 21.73 -17.28 24.30
CA GLY A 15 20.93 -17.55 23.11
C GLY A 15 19.75 -16.61 22.96
N LEU A 16 19.04 -16.33 24.06
CA LEU A 16 17.95 -15.36 24.06
C LEU A 16 18.44 -13.96 23.65
N VAL A 17 19.57 -13.48 24.17
CA VAL A 17 20.13 -12.18 23.78
C VAL A 17 20.51 -12.15 22.28
N TYR A 18 21.03 -13.25 21.74
CA TYR A 18 21.32 -13.33 20.30
C TYR A 18 20.06 -13.36 19.45
N ILE A 19 19.03 -14.09 19.86
CA ILE A 19 17.75 -14.17 19.15
C ILE A 19 17.03 -12.83 19.21
N PHE A 20 17.00 -12.18 20.38
CA PHE A 20 16.49 -10.82 20.54
C PHE A 20 17.20 -9.85 19.59
N ASN A 21 18.54 -9.83 19.58
CA ASN A 21 19.32 -8.95 18.71
C ASN A 21 19.18 -9.28 17.22
N LEU A 22 18.91 -10.54 16.88
CA LEU A 22 18.65 -10.95 15.50
C LEU A 22 17.29 -10.42 15.03
N ILE A 23 16.24 -10.63 15.84
CA ILE A 23 14.86 -10.27 15.47
C ILE A 23 14.65 -8.76 15.55
N VAL A 24 15.22 -8.07 16.55
CA VAL A 24 15.19 -6.60 16.67
C VAL A 24 16.12 -5.99 15.63
N GLY A 25 15.71 -6.08 14.36
CA GLY A 25 16.42 -5.55 13.21
C GLY A 25 16.25 -4.04 13.04
N THR A 26 16.74 -3.51 11.93
CA THR A 26 16.53 -2.10 11.52
C THR A 26 15.06 -1.81 11.26
N GLY A 27 14.26 -2.83 10.95
CA GLY A 27 12.80 -2.82 10.85
C GLY A 27 12.10 -1.90 11.86
N ALA A 28 12.47 -2.05 13.13
CA ALA A 28 11.87 -1.33 14.24
C ALA A 28 11.92 0.21 14.10
N LEU A 29 12.91 0.75 13.37
CA LEU A 29 13.10 2.20 13.20
C LEU A 29 12.02 2.84 12.29
N THR A 30 11.29 2.06 11.47
CA THR A 30 10.17 2.60 10.67
C THR A 30 8.85 2.65 11.43
N LEU A 31 8.74 1.88 12.53
CA LEU A 31 7.46 1.69 13.22
C LEU A 31 6.80 3.00 13.70
N PRO A 32 7.51 3.98 14.28
CA PRO A 32 6.87 5.21 14.72
C PRO A 32 6.15 5.96 13.59
N ALA A 33 6.80 6.10 12.44
CA ALA A 33 6.26 6.87 11.34
C ALA A 33 5.08 6.16 10.66
N VAL A 34 5.12 4.84 10.46
CA VAL A 34 3.96 4.11 9.92
C VAL A 34 2.78 4.04 10.90
N PHE A 35 3.05 4.00 12.22
CA PHE A 35 2.00 4.09 13.25
C PHE A 35 1.32 5.46 13.25
N SER A 36 2.07 6.54 13.00
CA SER A 36 1.49 7.88 12.91
C SER A 36 0.49 8.01 11.75
N ARG A 37 0.69 7.27 10.65
CA ARG A 37 -0.17 7.31 9.45
C ARG A 37 -1.36 6.35 9.54
N ALA A 38 -1.12 5.11 9.96
CA ALA A 38 -2.14 4.06 10.02
C ALA A 38 -2.99 4.10 11.31
N GLY A 39 -2.50 4.78 12.33
CA GLY A 39 -3.17 4.93 13.62
C GLY A 39 -2.70 3.94 14.68
N TRP A 40 -2.80 4.35 15.93
CA TRP A 40 -2.17 3.65 17.05
C TRP A 40 -2.88 2.33 17.41
N ALA A 41 -4.21 2.26 17.31
CA ALA A 41 -4.97 1.06 17.64
C ALA A 41 -4.81 -0.01 16.56
N LEU A 42 -4.87 0.40 15.29
CA LEU A 42 -4.61 -0.50 14.16
C LEU A 42 -3.17 -1.02 14.17
N GLY A 43 -2.19 -0.14 14.43
CA GLY A 43 -0.80 -0.52 14.60
C GLY A 43 -0.59 -1.55 15.71
N LEU A 44 -1.21 -1.33 16.89
CA LEU A 44 -1.18 -2.27 18.00
C LEU A 44 -1.70 -3.65 17.60
N SER A 45 -2.87 -3.72 16.97
CA SER A 45 -3.45 -4.99 16.52
C SER A 45 -2.54 -5.71 15.52
N VAL A 46 -2.00 -5.00 14.54
CA VAL A 46 -1.14 -5.59 13.49
C VAL A 46 0.18 -6.10 14.07
N ILE A 47 0.84 -5.35 14.96
CA ILE A 47 2.08 -5.83 15.61
C ILE A 47 1.83 -7.09 16.43
N LEU A 48 0.75 -7.15 17.21
CA LEU A 48 0.46 -8.33 18.03
C LEU A 48 0.17 -9.57 17.18
N VAL A 49 -0.61 -9.42 16.11
CA VAL A 49 -0.91 -10.51 15.17
C VAL A 49 0.37 -10.99 14.48
N LEU A 50 1.19 -10.08 13.97
CA LEU A 50 2.42 -10.44 13.27
C LEU A 50 3.49 -11.02 14.21
N ALA A 51 3.60 -10.54 15.45
CA ALA A 51 4.47 -11.14 16.46
C ALA A 51 4.05 -12.60 16.74
N PHE A 52 2.74 -12.86 16.85
CA PHE A 52 2.22 -14.21 17.05
C PHE A 52 2.47 -15.13 15.85
N ILE A 53 2.21 -14.65 14.63
CA ILE A 53 2.50 -15.41 13.39
C ILE A 53 3.99 -15.69 13.28
N SER A 54 4.84 -14.72 13.62
CA SER A 54 6.29 -14.87 13.60
C SER A 54 6.74 -15.92 14.61
N PHE A 55 6.21 -15.89 15.84
CA PHE A 55 6.45 -16.91 16.85
C PHE A 55 6.08 -18.32 16.36
N ILE A 56 4.88 -18.51 15.78
CA ILE A 56 4.45 -19.81 15.21
C ILE A 56 5.43 -20.28 14.13
N THR A 57 5.86 -19.37 13.26
CA THR A 57 6.79 -19.70 12.18
C THR A 57 8.13 -20.16 12.72
N VAL A 58 8.64 -19.51 13.77
CA VAL A 58 9.89 -19.92 14.44
C VAL A 58 9.76 -21.27 15.12
N THR A 59 8.66 -21.53 15.83
CA THR A 59 8.45 -22.84 16.45
C THR A 59 8.38 -23.95 15.40
N PHE A 60 7.72 -23.70 14.26
CA PHE A 60 7.71 -24.63 13.14
C PHE A 60 9.11 -24.93 12.59
N VAL A 61 9.96 -23.90 12.43
CA VAL A 61 11.35 -24.10 12.01
C VAL A 61 12.13 -24.97 13.00
N ILE A 62 11.94 -24.75 14.30
CA ILE A 62 12.62 -25.55 15.36
C ILE A 62 12.14 -27.00 15.35
N GLU A 63 10.85 -27.25 15.14
CA GLU A 63 10.29 -28.60 15.00
C GLU A 63 10.84 -29.31 13.76
N ALA A 64 10.97 -28.60 12.64
CA ALA A 64 11.60 -29.11 11.43
C ALA A 64 13.09 -29.45 11.67
N MET A 65 13.82 -28.61 12.39
CA MET A 65 15.21 -28.88 12.77
C MET A 65 15.36 -30.13 13.65
N ALA A 66 14.47 -30.27 14.64
CA ALA A 66 14.45 -31.43 15.53
C ALA A 66 14.16 -32.73 14.75
N SER A 67 13.21 -32.68 13.81
CA SER A 67 12.87 -33.80 12.92
C SER A 67 14.02 -34.16 11.99
N ALA A 68 14.74 -33.16 11.44
CA ALA A 68 15.90 -33.38 10.58
C ALA A 68 17.05 -34.05 11.36
N ASN A 69 17.33 -33.58 12.58
CA ASN A 69 18.33 -34.18 13.47
C ASN A 69 17.99 -35.64 13.83
N ALA A 70 16.70 -35.93 14.06
CA ALA A 70 16.23 -37.30 14.32
C ALA A 70 16.49 -38.24 13.13
N ILE A 71 16.17 -37.79 11.91
CA ILE A 71 16.38 -38.57 10.68
C ILE A 71 17.88 -38.82 10.45
N VAL A 72 18.71 -37.79 10.60
CA VAL A 72 20.17 -37.90 10.42
C VAL A 72 20.78 -38.86 11.45
N THR A 73 20.44 -38.70 12.73
CA THR A 73 20.89 -39.59 13.81
C THR A 73 20.46 -41.03 13.56
N TRP A 74 19.20 -41.24 13.15
CA TRP A 74 18.68 -42.57 12.82
C TRP A 74 19.43 -43.21 11.65
N ARG A 75 19.68 -42.47 10.56
CA ARG A 75 20.48 -42.95 9.41
C ARG A 75 21.90 -43.34 9.83
N HIS A 76 22.54 -42.57 10.71
CA HIS A 76 23.86 -42.90 11.24
C HIS A 76 23.86 -44.17 12.08
N ILE A 77 22.87 -44.37 12.95
CA ILE A 77 22.73 -45.59 13.76
C ILE A 77 22.52 -46.80 12.85
N GLN A 78 21.65 -46.71 11.84
CA GLN A 78 21.43 -47.78 10.87
C GLN A 78 22.72 -48.12 10.09
N HIS A 79 23.46 -47.11 9.64
CA HIS A 79 24.73 -47.31 8.95
C HIS A 79 25.76 -47.98 9.86
N ARG A 80 25.86 -47.57 11.13
CA ARG A 80 26.79 -48.19 12.10
C ARG A 80 26.40 -49.63 12.40
N LYS A 81 25.11 -49.96 12.52
CA LYS A 81 24.63 -51.34 12.66
C LYS A 81 25.00 -52.20 11.44
N ARG A 82 24.81 -51.69 10.22
CA ARG A 82 25.24 -52.42 8.99
C ARG A 82 26.75 -52.64 8.96
N VAL A 83 27.55 -51.63 9.28
CA VAL A 83 29.03 -51.76 9.31
C VAL A 83 29.48 -52.74 10.40
N LEU A 84 28.89 -52.70 11.60
CA LEU A 84 29.19 -53.65 12.67
C LEU A 84 28.76 -55.08 12.31
N GLN A 85 27.66 -55.24 11.55
CA GLN A 85 27.23 -56.54 11.04
C GLN A 85 28.20 -57.10 9.99
N ILE A 86 28.69 -56.25 9.08
CA ILE A 86 29.71 -56.60 8.08
C ILE A 86 31.06 -56.97 8.74
N ILE A 87 31.44 -56.28 9.83
CA ILE A 87 32.67 -56.61 10.58
C ILE A 87 32.46 -57.87 11.44
N GLY A 88 31.28 -58.06 12.03
CA GLY A 88 30.92 -59.24 12.83
C GLY A 88 30.80 -60.54 12.04
N GLU A 89 30.45 -60.48 10.76
CA GLU A 89 30.41 -61.64 9.85
C GLU A 89 31.81 -62.12 9.40
N SER A 90 32.90 -61.49 9.86
CA SER A 90 34.27 -61.99 9.67
C SER A 90 34.75 -62.99 10.73
N GLY A 91 33.91 -63.36 11.71
CA GLY A 91 34.15 -64.42 12.69
C GLY A 91 33.26 -65.64 12.44
N SER A 92 33.87 -66.78 12.16
CA SER A 92 33.26 -68.02 11.64
C SER A 92 32.33 -68.79 12.60
N SER A 93 31.18 -69.22 12.05
CA SER A 93 30.53 -70.55 12.09
C SER A 93 30.12 -71.27 13.41
N ASN A 94 28.89 -71.81 13.34
CA ASN A 94 28.31 -73.01 13.97
C ASN A 94 27.89 -72.98 15.46
N SER A 95 26.57 -73.06 15.71
CA SER A 95 25.90 -74.29 16.22
C SER A 95 24.52 -73.96 16.82
N ASP A 96 23.54 -74.81 16.52
CA ASP A 96 22.19 -74.87 17.11
C ASP A 96 22.23 -75.10 18.63
N SER A 97 21.47 -74.33 19.41
CA SER A 97 20.58 -74.80 20.50
C SER A 97 20.11 -73.64 21.38
N GLU A 98 18.83 -73.67 21.75
CA GLU A 98 18.19 -72.84 22.78
C GLU A 98 18.79 -73.10 24.19
N ASP A 99 18.55 -72.16 25.11
CA ASP A 99 18.86 -72.15 26.56
C ASP A 99 20.23 -71.63 27.09
N THR A 100 20.32 -70.28 27.19
CA THR A 100 20.71 -69.40 28.35
C THR A 100 21.73 -69.86 29.44
N PRO A 101 22.33 -68.93 30.24
CA PRO A 101 23.44 -67.96 30.04
C PRO A 101 24.64 -68.19 31.03
N LEU A 102 25.73 -67.40 30.96
CA LEU A 102 26.58 -66.97 32.13
C LEU A 102 27.76 -66.01 31.73
N VAL A 103 27.45 -64.70 31.64
CA VAL A 103 28.10 -63.51 32.27
C VAL A 103 29.61 -63.57 32.61
N ALA A 104 30.52 -62.83 31.92
CA ALA A 104 31.10 -61.48 32.19
C ALA A 104 32.39 -61.49 33.08
N PRO A 105 33.27 -60.43 33.19
CA PRO A 105 33.09 -59.02 32.83
C PRO A 105 34.31 -58.27 32.20
N LEU A 106 34.03 -57.14 31.55
CA LEU A 106 34.80 -55.91 31.78
C LEU A 106 33.83 -54.73 31.73
N SER A 107 33.29 -54.47 32.92
CA SER A 107 32.48 -53.34 33.31
C SER A 107 33.32 -52.06 33.30
N ILE A 108 33.03 -51.17 32.37
CA ILE A 108 32.91 -49.75 32.71
C ILE A 108 31.47 -49.39 32.36
N SER A 109 30.60 -49.51 33.36
CA SER A 109 29.33 -48.79 33.36
C SER A 109 29.67 -47.32 33.62
N PRO A 110 29.00 -46.41 32.90
CA PRO A 110 28.13 -45.52 33.64
C PRO A 110 26.69 -45.68 33.15
N ASP A 111 25.84 -45.97 34.12
CA ASP A 111 24.44 -45.63 34.22
C ASP A 111 23.49 -46.06 33.10
N HIS A 112 22.81 -47.16 33.40
CA HIS A 112 21.50 -47.56 32.89
C HIS A 112 20.34 -46.62 33.31
N SER A 113 20.60 -45.34 33.55
CA SER A 113 19.56 -44.33 33.72
C SER A 113 19.59 -43.34 32.54
N ASP A 114 18.51 -43.37 31.75
CA ASP A 114 18.11 -42.35 30.76
C ASP A 114 18.48 -42.56 29.28
N MET A 115 18.61 -43.81 28.79
CA MET A 115 18.68 -44.08 27.34
C MET A 115 17.28 -44.10 26.67
N THR A 116 16.40 -43.18 27.07
CA THR A 116 15.40 -42.69 26.11
C THR A 116 16.19 -41.93 25.06
N CYS A 117 16.57 -42.61 23.97
CA CYS A 117 17.33 -41.98 22.89
C CYS A 117 16.48 -40.80 22.40
N ARG A 118 16.79 -39.57 22.84
CA ARG A 118 16.01 -38.39 22.49
C ARG A 118 16.35 -38.02 21.05
N TYR A 119 15.80 -38.77 20.10
CA TYR A 119 16.06 -38.64 18.67
C TYR A 119 15.83 -37.19 18.18
N TYR A 120 14.89 -36.48 18.81
CA TYR A 120 14.51 -35.12 18.45
C TYR A 120 15.38 -34.01 19.08
N VAL A 121 16.52 -34.34 19.69
CA VAL A 121 17.45 -33.32 20.19
C VAL A 121 18.30 -32.78 19.05
N ILE A 122 18.33 -31.45 18.93
CA ILE A 122 19.14 -30.74 17.93
C ILE A 122 20.59 -30.72 18.43
N TYR A 123 21.45 -31.58 17.86
CA TYR A 123 22.89 -31.63 18.13
C TYR A 123 23.70 -31.02 17.00
N ASP A 124 23.31 -31.31 15.76
CA ASP A 124 24.01 -30.85 14.57
C ASP A 124 23.34 -29.61 14.00
N LYS A 125 24.18 -28.65 13.59
CA LYS A 125 23.74 -27.52 12.77
C LYS A 125 23.43 -28.05 11.37
N ILE A 126 22.15 -28.26 11.10
CA ILE A 126 21.65 -28.60 9.76
C ILE A 126 21.12 -27.31 9.12
N GLU A 127 21.68 -26.94 7.97
CA GLU A 127 21.25 -25.75 7.25
C GLU A 127 19.90 -25.96 6.55
N MET A 128 19.17 -24.88 6.29
CA MET A 128 17.84 -24.93 5.69
C MET A 128 17.81 -25.68 4.35
N GLY A 129 18.82 -25.48 3.49
CA GLY A 129 18.93 -26.20 2.21
C GLY A 129 19.15 -27.70 2.38
N GLN A 130 19.88 -28.12 3.42
CA GLN A 130 20.05 -29.53 3.75
C GLN A 130 18.75 -30.13 4.30
N MET A 131 18.03 -29.40 5.16
CA MET A 131 16.71 -29.82 5.64
C MET A 131 15.71 -30.00 4.49
N ALA A 132 15.71 -29.09 3.51
CA ALA A 132 14.87 -29.22 2.32
C ALA A 132 15.15 -30.53 1.56
N SER A 133 16.43 -30.91 1.41
CA SER A 133 16.80 -32.17 0.76
C SER A 133 16.45 -33.44 1.56
N ILE A 134 16.23 -33.31 2.87
CA ILE A 134 15.80 -34.41 3.74
C ILE A 134 14.29 -34.62 3.64
N PHE A 135 13.51 -33.54 3.60
CA PHE A 135 12.04 -33.60 3.66
C PHE A 135 11.36 -33.63 2.28
N PHE A 136 11.95 -32.99 1.26
CA PHE A 136 11.36 -32.88 -0.06
C PHE A 136 12.03 -33.81 -1.08
N ASN A 137 11.28 -34.13 -2.14
CA ASN A 137 11.84 -34.79 -3.32
C ASN A 137 12.68 -33.80 -4.15
N LYS A 138 13.30 -34.27 -5.24
CA LYS A 138 14.14 -33.41 -6.12
C LYS A 138 13.40 -32.16 -6.62
N PHE A 139 12.14 -32.30 -7.01
CA PHE A 139 11.32 -31.19 -7.48
C PHE A 139 11.06 -30.15 -6.37
N GLY A 140 10.62 -30.60 -5.19
CA GLY A 140 10.39 -29.71 -4.04
C GLY A 140 11.67 -29.07 -3.52
N THR A 141 12.81 -29.76 -3.61
CA THR A 141 14.13 -29.19 -3.27
C THR A 141 14.50 -28.07 -4.25
N THR A 142 14.32 -28.26 -5.56
CA THR A 142 14.56 -27.21 -6.56
C THR A 142 13.63 -26.01 -6.33
N LEU A 143 12.35 -26.26 -6.06
CA LEU A 143 11.39 -25.19 -5.76
C LEU A 143 11.79 -24.41 -4.50
N PHE A 144 12.22 -25.12 -3.44
CA PHE A 144 12.71 -24.50 -2.22
C PHE A 144 13.90 -23.57 -2.50
N TYR A 145 14.91 -24.03 -3.25
CA TYR A 145 16.06 -23.20 -3.59
C TYR A 145 15.70 -22.01 -4.46
N LEU A 146 14.74 -22.16 -5.39
CA LEU A 146 14.23 -21.04 -6.19
C LEU A 146 13.55 -20.00 -5.31
N CYS A 147 12.63 -20.42 -4.44
CA CYS A 147 11.95 -19.53 -3.49
C CYS A 147 12.96 -18.85 -2.55
N PHE A 148 13.93 -19.60 -2.05
CA PHE A 148 14.96 -19.08 -1.15
C PHE A 148 15.88 -18.07 -1.85
N ALA A 149 16.22 -18.31 -3.12
CA ALA A 149 16.99 -17.36 -3.93
C ALA A 149 16.21 -16.07 -4.19
N VAL A 150 14.92 -16.15 -4.53
CA VAL A 150 14.05 -14.98 -4.70
C VAL A 150 13.94 -14.19 -3.39
N TYR A 151 13.76 -14.89 -2.26
CA TYR A 151 13.70 -14.27 -0.93
C TYR A 151 15.01 -13.52 -0.59
N LEU A 152 16.17 -14.17 -0.69
CA LEU A 152 17.46 -13.54 -0.39
C LEU A 152 17.80 -12.38 -1.35
N TYR A 153 17.46 -12.52 -2.63
CA TYR A 153 17.62 -11.44 -3.60
C TYR A 153 16.71 -10.25 -3.29
N GLY A 154 15.46 -10.52 -2.88
CA GLY A 154 14.53 -9.50 -2.40
C GLY A 154 15.09 -8.73 -1.21
N ASP A 155 15.60 -9.44 -0.20
CA ASP A 155 16.24 -8.84 0.97
C ASP A 155 17.42 -7.93 0.58
N LEU A 156 18.32 -8.43 -0.27
CA LEU A 156 19.48 -7.65 -0.75
C LEU A 156 19.05 -6.42 -1.56
N SER A 157 18.00 -6.54 -2.39
CA SER A 157 17.46 -5.46 -3.21
C SER A 157 16.84 -4.36 -2.32
N ILE A 158 16.13 -4.74 -1.26
CA ILE A 158 15.60 -3.81 -0.27
C ILE A 158 16.73 -3.01 0.39
N TYR A 159 17.80 -3.68 0.85
CA TYR A 159 18.93 -2.97 1.46
C TYR A 159 19.64 -2.06 0.46
N SER A 160 19.82 -2.50 -0.78
CA SER A 160 20.47 -1.71 -1.83
C SER A 160 19.68 -0.43 -2.14
N ALA A 161 18.36 -0.54 -2.28
CA ALA A 161 17.49 0.60 -2.54
C ALA A 161 17.36 1.53 -1.32
N ALA A 162 17.11 0.97 -0.13
CA ALA A 162 16.90 1.74 1.09
C ALA A 162 18.14 2.53 1.51
N VAL A 163 19.34 1.93 1.44
CA VAL A 163 20.59 2.62 1.77
C VAL A 163 20.89 3.72 0.77
N ALA A 164 20.76 3.44 -0.53
CA ALA A 164 21.01 4.43 -1.57
C ALA A 164 20.03 5.62 -1.49
N LYS A 165 18.75 5.35 -1.21
CA LYS A 165 17.73 6.39 -1.04
C LYS A 165 17.98 7.21 0.23
N SER A 166 18.25 6.56 1.36
CA SER A 166 18.55 7.27 2.63
C SER A 166 19.77 8.18 2.49
N LEU A 167 20.83 7.71 1.81
CA LEU A 167 22.00 8.53 1.50
C LEU A 167 21.66 9.69 0.55
N ALA A 168 20.84 9.45 -0.48
CA ALA A 168 20.39 10.50 -1.39
C ALA A 168 19.58 11.57 -0.65
N ASP A 169 18.68 11.18 0.24
CA ASP A 169 17.82 12.11 0.97
C ASP A 169 18.60 12.95 1.99
N VAL A 170 19.66 12.40 2.58
CA VAL A 170 20.58 13.15 3.46
C VAL A 170 21.54 14.04 2.67
N ALA A 171 22.03 13.57 1.50
CA ALA A 171 23.02 14.29 0.72
C ALA A 171 22.44 15.42 -0.14
N CYS A 172 21.19 15.27 -0.62
CA CYS A 172 20.52 16.27 -1.44
C CYS A 172 19.90 17.36 -0.58
N THR A 173 20.57 18.51 -0.51
CA THR A 173 20.19 19.65 0.34
C THR A 173 19.24 20.64 -0.35
N TYR A 174 19.03 20.52 -1.66
CA TYR A 174 18.13 21.43 -2.38
C TYR A 174 16.66 21.17 -2.02
N LEU A 175 15.98 22.25 -1.62
CA LEU A 175 14.59 22.26 -1.19
C LEU A 175 13.81 23.27 -2.06
N PRO A 176 12.84 22.82 -2.87
CA PRO A 176 12.06 23.73 -3.71
C PRO A 176 11.18 24.63 -2.83
N LYS A 177 11.23 25.95 -3.05
CA LYS A 177 10.43 26.94 -2.30
C LYS A 177 8.91 26.82 -2.52
N ASN A 178 8.49 26.10 -3.55
CA ASN A 178 7.09 25.92 -3.95
C ASN A 178 6.44 24.66 -3.35
N LEU A 179 7.17 23.83 -2.59
CA LEU A 179 6.65 22.60 -2.00
C LEU A 179 6.35 22.78 -0.51
N THR A 180 5.19 22.30 -0.07
CA THR A 180 4.78 22.31 1.35
C THR A 180 5.36 21.12 2.10
N CYS A 181 5.29 21.14 3.44
CA CYS A 181 5.83 20.10 4.35
C CYS A 181 5.35 18.66 4.02
N ASN A 182 4.24 18.50 3.31
CA ASN A 182 3.61 17.22 2.99
C ASN A 182 3.84 16.77 1.54
N ASP A 183 4.45 17.60 0.69
CA ASP A 183 4.64 17.28 -0.72
C ASP A 183 5.96 16.55 -0.91
N THR A 184 5.92 15.45 -1.68
CA THR A 184 7.14 14.73 -2.01
C THR A 184 7.92 15.49 -3.08
N ILE A 185 9.18 15.81 -2.82
CA ILE A 185 10.09 16.43 -3.77
C ILE A 185 10.25 15.48 -4.95
N PRO A 186 9.86 15.88 -6.18
CA PRO A 186 10.00 15.03 -7.35
C PRO A 186 11.45 14.59 -7.53
N ASP A 187 11.67 13.34 -7.92
CA ASP A 187 13.03 12.81 -8.17
C ASP A 187 13.73 13.51 -9.36
N THR A 188 12.99 14.28 -10.16
CA THR A 188 13.48 15.13 -11.26
C THR A 188 14.01 16.49 -10.80
N GLU A 189 13.78 16.87 -9.54
CA GLU A 189 14.34 18.10 -8.98
C GLU A 189 15.85 17.99 -8.76
N PHE A 190 16.51 19.13 -8.67
CA PHE A 190 17.95 19.20 -8.41
C PHE A 190 18.29 18.67 -7.01
N CYS A 191 19.45 18.03 -6.88
CA CYS A 191 19.97 17.54 -5.60
C CYS A 191 20.70 18.65 -4.82
N TRP A 192 21.43 19.51 -5.53
CA TRP A 192 22.14 20.68 -5.01
C TRP A 192 21.83 21.93 -5.82
N GLU A 193 21.76 23.09 -5.15
CA GLU A 193 21.50 24.38 -5.78
C GLU A 193 22.60 24.71 -6.81
N GLY A 194 22.19 24.99 -8.06
CA GLY A 194 23.12 25.32 -9.15
C GLY A 194 23.80 24.11 -9.83
N SER A 195 23.48 22.88 -9.46
CA SER A 195 23.98 21.68 -10.16
C SER A 195 22.96 21.17 -11.20
N THR A 196 23.43 20.53 -12.27
CA THR A 196 22.58 19.81 -13.23
C THR A 196 22.23 18.39 -12.75
N PHE A 197 22.59 18.05 -11.50
CA PHE A 197 22.40 16.71 -10.95
C PHE A 197 21.04 16.61 -10.29
N ASN A 198 20.19 15.71 -10.80
CA ASN A 198 18.88 15.48 -10.22
C ASN A 198 18.96 14.51 -9.05
N ARG A 199 17.94 14.49 -8.19
CA ARG A 199 17.86 13.57 -7.05
C ARG A 199 17.92 12.10 -7.48
N LEU A 200 17.31 11.77 -8.63
CA LEU A 200 17.41 10.43 -9.22
C LEU A 200 18.84 10.04 -9.61
N ASP A 201 19.63 11.00 -10.10
CA ASP A 201 21.02 10.75 -10.49
C ASP A 201 21.90 10.55 -9.25
N ALA A 202 21.67 11.34 -8.19
CA ALA A 202 22.31 11.12 -6.89
C ALA A 202 21.98 9.72 -6.34
N TYR A 203 20.70 9.32 -6.37
CA TYR A 203 20.27 7.96 -6.00
C TYR A 203 21.00 6.89 -6.80
N ARG A 204 21.09 7.02 -8.13
CA ARG A 204 21.81 6.07 -8.99
C ARG A 204 23.29 5.98 -8.62
N VAL A 205 23.95 7.11 -8.35
CA VAL A 205 25.37 7.13 -7.92
C VAL A 205 25.54 6.40 -6.58
N PHE A 206 24.69 6.66 -5.59
CA PHE A 206 24.75 5.97 -4.30
C PHE A 206 24.46 4.48 -4.45
N LEU A 207 23.48 4.10 -5.28
CA LEU A 207 23.16 2.70 -5.58
C LEU A 207 24.34 1.99 -6.26
N THR A 208 24.92 2.59 -7.30
CA THR A 208 26.09 2.03 -7.98
C THR A 208 27.28 1.91 -7.02
N THR A 209 27.52 2.92 -6.17
CA THR A 209 28.58 2.87 -5.16
C THR A 209 28.35 1.76 -4.14
N PHE A 210 27.11 1.60 -3.67
CA PHE A 210 26.72 0.52 -2.76
C PHE A 210 26.96 -0.86 -3.40
N VAL A 211 26.50 -1.06 -4.64
CA VAL A 211 26.67 -2.34 -5.36
C VAL A 211 28.14 -2.62 -5.66
N LEU A 212 28.94 -1.62 -6.04
CA LEU A 212 30.37 -1.82 -6.30
C LEU A 212 31.20 -2.05 -5.03
N SER A 213 30.80 -1.47 -3.90
CA SER A 213 31.51 -1.63 -2.62
C SER A 213 31.11 -2.90 -1.87
N LEU A 214 29.80 -3.14 -1.71
CA LEU A 214 29.26 -4.26 -0.93
C LEU A 214 28.87 -5.48 -1.77
N GLY A 215 28.55 -5.31 -3.05
CA GLY A 215 28.24 -6.42 -3.96
C GLY A 215 29.36 -7.46 -4.06
N PRO A 216 30.65 -7.09 -4.14
CA PRO A 216 31.74 -8.07 -4.13
C PRO A 216 31.78 -8.94 -2.88
N PHE A 217 31.32 -8.45 -1.72
CA PHE A 217 31.27 -9.23 -0.47
C PHE A 217 30.32 -10.43 -0.56
N VAL A 218 29.37 -10.46 -1.49
CA VAL A 218 28.54 -11.65 -1.77
C VAL A 218 29.38 -12.83 -2.26
N PHE A 219 30.49 -12.55 -2.94
CA PHE A 219 31.42 -13.56 -3.45
C PHE A 219 32.57 -13.89 -2.47
N PHE A 220 32.73 -13.09 -1.40
CA PHE A 220 33.74 -13.31 -0.38
C PHE A 220 33.14 -13.97 0.86
N ASN A 221 33.68 -15.13 1.25
CA ASN A 221 33.26 -15.80 2.47
C ASN A 221 33.85 -15.10 3.71
N VAL A 222 33.19 -14.04 4.19
CA VAL A 222 33.57 -13.34 5.42
C VAL A 222 33.20 -14.19 6.63
N GLN A 223 34.10 -15.11 7.03
CA GLN A 223 33.83 -16.07 8.11
C GLN A 223 33.94 -15.48 9.52
N LYS A 224 34.54 -14.28 9.69
CA LYS A 224 34.77 -13.64 11.00
C LYS A 224 34.02 -12.32 11.10
N THR A 225 32.69 -12.38 11.18
CA THR A 225 31.81 -11.21 11.32
C THR A 225 31.65 -10.71 12.76
N LYS A 226 32.30 -11.34 13.76
CA LYS A 226 32.16 -11.00 15.19
C LYS A 226 32.26 -9.50 15.48
N TYR A 227 33.29 -8.84 14.97
CA TYR A 227 33.51 -7.41 15.22
C TYR A 227 32.48 -6.53 14.51
N LEU A 228 32.04 -6.93 13.31
CA LEU A 228 30.99 -6.24 12.57
C LEU A 228 29.63 -6.38 13.29
N GLN A 229 29.31 -7.57 13.80
CA GLN A 229 28.12 -7.82 14.61
C GLN A 229 28.15 -7.01 15.91
N LEU A 230 29.28 -7.01 16.62
CA LEU A 230 29.42 -6.21 17.85
C LEU A 230 29.26 -4.70 17.57
N LEU A 231 29.93 -4.19 16.53
CA LEU A 231 29.83 -2.78 16.14
C LEU A 231 28.39 -2.38 15.79
N THR A 232 27.74 -3.18 14.94
CA THR A 232 26.34 -2.93 14.52
C THR A 232 25.36 -3.03 15.67
N SER A 233 25.53 -3.98 16.59
CA SER A 233 24.73 -4.05 17.81
C SER A 233 24.91 -2.82 18.70
N VAL A 234 26.16 -2.39 18.95
CA VAL A 234 26.43 -1.19 19.76
C VAL A 234 25.81 0.06 19.13
N MET A 235 26.04 0.28 17.84
CA MET A 235 25.47 1.42 17.11
C MET A 235 23.94 1.44 17.15
N ARG A 236 23.31 0.27 16.97
CA ARG A 236 21.86 0.11 17.01
C ARG A 236 21.28 0.48 18.37
N TRP A 237 21.85 -0.05 19.45
CA TRP A 237 21.38 0.22 20.81
C TRP A 237 21.62 1.67 21.23
N ILE A 238 22.71 2.30 20.78
CA ILE A 238 22.91 3.75 20.95
C ILE A 238 21.78 4.52 20.25
N ALA A 239 21.48 4.20 18.98
CA ALA A 239 20.43 4.88 18.22
C ALA A 239 19.05 4.74 18.88
N PHE A 240 18.64 3.52 19.26
CA PHE A 240 17.36 3.31 19.96
C PHE A 240 17.31 4.03 21.30
N THR A 241 18.40 3.99 22.07
CA THR A 241 18.45 4.67 23.38
C THR A 241 18.30 6.17 23.21
N VAL A 242 19.03 6.79 22.28
CA VAL A 242 18.92 8.22 21.99
C VAL A 242 17.50 8.57 21.56
N MET A 243 16.90 7.79 20.66
CA MET A 243 15.55 8.03 20.16
C MET A 243 14.50 7.96 21.27
N ILE A 244 14.52 6.90 22.08
CA ILE A 244 13.56 6.71 23.19
C ILE A 244 13.74 7.79 24.24
N VAL A 245 14.99 8.07 24.67
CA VAL A 245 15.26 9.09 25.70
C VAL A 245 14.84 10.47 25.22
N TYR A 246 15.10 10.80 23.96
CA TYR A 246 14.70 12.09 23.38
C TYR A 246 13.17 12.22 23.26
N ALA A 247 12.48 11.18 22.79
CA ALA A 247 11.02 11.15 22.72
C ALA A 247 10.38 11.28 24.11
N LEU A 248 10.85 10.50 25.10
CA LEU A 248 10.37 10.55 26.47
C LEU A 248 10.62 11.92 27.11
N LYS A 249 11.82 12.49 26.93
CA LYS A 249 12.12 13.84 27.42
C LYS A 249 11.15 14.86 26.81
N ASN A 250 10.89 14.78 25.51
CA ASN A 250 10.00 15.71 24.84
C ASN A 250 8.55 15.59 25.37
N LEU A 251 8.08 14.35 25.56
CA LEU A 251 6.76 14.05 26.10
C LEU A 251 6.58 14.52 27.54
N LEU A 252 7.61 14.35 28.39
CA LEU A 252 7.58 14.77 29.79
C LEU A 252 7.63 16.29 29.96
N VAL A 253 8.42 16.98 29.13
CA VAL A 253 8.63 18.44 29.25
C VAL A 253 7.51 19.23 28.59
N HIS A 254 7.03 18.79 27.42
CA HIS A 254 6.10 19.57 26.61
C HIS A 254 4.69 18.95 26.48
N GLY A 255 4.46 17.77 27.06
CA GLY A 255 3.22 17.01 26.90
C GLY A 255 3.11 16.30 25.55
N PRO A 256 2.02 15.55 25.31
CA PRO A 256 1.72 14.94 24.02
C PRO A 256 1.48 16.03 22.98
N ARG A 257 2.22 15.93 21.87
CA ARG A 257 2.15 16.87 20.74
C ARG A 257 1.47 16.24 19.53
N GLY A 258 1.83 14.99 19.23
CA GLY A 258 1.20 14.25 18.14
C GLY A 258 -0.23 13.80 18.47
N ASP A 259 -1.11 13.88 17.48
CA ASP A 259 -2.51 13.44 17.53
C ASP A 259 -2.76 12.35 16.46
N PRO A 260 -2.26 11.12 16.69
CA PRO A 260 -2.39 10.04 15.71
C PRO A 260 -3.84 9.55 15.62
N PRO A 261 -4.36 9.24 14.41
CA PRO A 261 -5.69 8.67 14.27
C PRO A 261 -5.82 7.35 15.02
N ILE A 262 -7.03 6.96 15.40
CA ILE A 262 -7.27 5.67 16.07
C ILE A 262 -6.99 4.51 15.09
N ALA A 263 -7.57 4.59 13.89
CA ALA A 263 -7.34 3.65 12.79
C ALA A 263 -7.60 4.36 11.45
N SER A 264 -6.70 4.16 10.49
CA SER A 264 -6.85 4.64 9.12
C SER A 264 -6.54 3.52 8.14
N LEU A 265 -7.52 3.18 7.31
CA LEU A 265 -7.38 2.12 6.30
C LEU A 265 -6.37 2.48 5.20
N THR A 266 -6.15 3.77 4.96
CA THR A 266 -5.20 4.25 3.94
C THR A 266 -3.75 3.94 4.30
N GLY A 267 -3.44 3.82 5.60
CA GLY A 267 -2.09 3.49 6.09
C GLY A 267 -1.76 1.99 6.09
N ILE A 268 -2.73 1.10 5.86
CA ILE A 268 -2.56 -0.36 5.99
C ILE A 268 -1.42 -0.92 5.13
N PRO A 269 -1.29 -0.58 3.83
CA PRO A 269 -0.23 -1.16 2.99
C PRO A 269 1.17 -0.87 3.55
N SER A 270 1.40 0.36 4.00
CA SER A 270 2.68 0.78 4.60
C SER A 270 2.92 0.15 5.97
N LEU A 271 1.89 0.10 6.83
CA LEU A 271 1.95 -0.51 8.16
C LEU A 271 2.24 -2.01 8.07
N PHE A 272 1.55 -2.72 7.19
CA PHE A 272 1.73 -4.16 7.02
C PHE A 272 3.13 -4.49 6.52
N GLY A 273 3.61 -3.79 5.48
CA GLY A 273 4.97 -3.98 4.96
C GLY A 273 6.07 -3.74 6.00
N ALA A 274 5.98 -2.63 6.73
CA ALA A 274 6.96 -2.27 7.76
C ALA A 274 6.93 -3.24 8.97
N CYS A 275 5.74 -3.65 9.41
CA CYS A 275 5.61 -4.60 10.51
C CYS A 275 6.11 -6.00 10.12
N VAL A 276 5.80 -6.49 8.91
CA VAL A 276 6.34 -7.76 8.41
C VAL A 276 7.87 -7.73 8.37
N TYR A 277 8.43 -6.66 7.81
CA TYR A 277 9.88 -6.47 7.77
C TYR A 277 10.52 -6.39 9.17
N SER A 278 9.82 -5.84 10.15
CA SER A 278 10.28 -5.75 11.55
C SER A 278 10.39 -7.10 12.27
N PHE A 279 9.73 -8.15 11.77
CA PHE A 279 9.81 -9.51 12.31
C PHE A 279 10.56 -10.48 11.37
N MET A 280 11.17 -9.98 10.29
CA MET A 280 11.74 -10.81 9.23
C MET A 280 13.21 -11.17 9.48
N CYS A 281 13.50 -12.35 10.05
CA CYS A 281 14.88 -12.88 10.16
C CYS A 281 14.98 -14.42 10.34
N HIS A 282 13.95 -15.19 9.99
CA HIS A 282 13.85 -16.59 10.42
C HIS A 282 14.85 -17.56 9.76
N HIS A 283 15.42 -17.19 8.61
CA HIS A 283 16.35 -18.05 7.86
C HIS A 283 17.68 -18.28 8.60
N SER A 284 18.07 -17.37 9.52
CA SER A 284 19.32 -17.45 10.28
C SER A 284 19.18 -18.14 11.65
N LEU A 285 17.95 -18.44 12.07
CA LEU A 285 17.66 -19.06 13.36
C LEU A 285 18.35 -20.41 13.60
N PRO A 286 18.48 -21.33 12.60
CA PRO A 286 19.11 -22.62 12.84
C PRO A 286 20.55 -22.52 13.38
N ALA A 287 21.30 -21.51 12.93
CA ALA A 287 22.68 -21.28 13.37
C ALA A 287 22.78 -20.81 14.84
N LEU A 288 21.73 -20.19 15.36
CA LEU A 288 21.66 -19.67 16.73
C LEU A 288 20.97 -20.63 17.71
N VAL A 289 20.07 -21.48 17.22
CA VAL A 289 19.35 -22.43 18.07
C VAL A 289 20.20 -23.69 18.33
N ALA A 290 20.96 -24.17 17.35
CA ALA A 290 21.80 -25.36 17.49
C ALA A 290 22.79 -25.31 18.68
N PRO A 291 23.59 -24.24 18.88
CA PRO A 291 24.56 -24.14 19.98
C PRO A 291 23.98 -23.91 21.38
N ILE A 292 22.66 -23.82 21.55
CA ILE A 292 22.02 -23.66 22.87
C ILE A 292 22.13 -24.96 23.68
N THR A 293 22.68 -24.87 24.90
CA THR A 293 22.87 -26.02 25.81
C THR A 293 21.56 -26.66 26.27
N ASN A 294 20.65 -25.87 26.86
CA ASN A 294 19.37 -26.38 27.38
C ASN A 294 18.18 -25.97 26.49
N LYS A 295 17.70 -26.94 25.70
CA LYS A 295 16.62 -26.76 24.73
C LYS A 295 15.22 -27.06 25.28
N SER A 296 15.11 -27.66 26.47
CA SER A 296 13.81 -28.01 27.08
C SER A 296 12.93 -26.79 27.43
N LYS A 297 13.57 -25.65 27.68
CA LYS A 297 12.90 -24.39 28.01
C LYS A 297 12.82 -23.43 26.82
N LEU A 298 13.31 -23.84 25.65
CA LEU A 298 13.51 -22.96 24.49
C LEU A 298 12.20 -22.29 24.05
N ASN A 299 11.09 -23.03 23.93
CA ASN A 299 9.81 -22.46 23.51
C ASN A 299 9.29 -21.39 24.49
N ARG A 300 9.46 -21.60 25.81
CA ARG A 300 9.06 -20.60 26.81
C ARG A 300 9.92 -19.34 26.72
N PHE A 301 11.23 -19.51 26.50
CA PHE A 301 12.14 -18.39 26.32
C PHE A 301 11.88 -17.63 25.03
N LEU A 302 11.58 -18.32 23.93
CA LEU A 302 11.19 -17.68 22.67
C LEU A 302 9.88 -16.91 22.80
N ALA A 303 8.87 -17.47 23.47
CA ALA A 303 7.62 -16.76 23.71
C ALA A 303 7.85 -15.49 24.55
N LEU A 304 8.69 -15.57 25.57
CA LEU A 304 9.10 -14.40 26.36
C LEU A 304 9.84 -13.37 25.50
N ASP A 305 10.75 -13.82 24.64
CA ASP A 305 11.54 -12.94 23.77
C ASP A 305 10.64 -12.19 22.77
N TYR A 306 9.74 -12.90 22.07
CA TYR A 306 8.77 -12.29 21.17
C TYR A 306 7.81 -11.34 21.88
N THR A 307 7.43 -11.64 23.12
CA THR A 307 6.63 -10.73 23.95
C THR A 307 7.42 -9.46 24.29
N LEU A 308 8.68 -9.58 24.70
CA LEU A 308 9.56 -8.44 24.97
C LEU A 308 9.79 -7.59 23.73
N ILE A 309 9.97 -8.21 22.56
CA ILE A 309 10.16 -7.52 21.29
C ILE A 309 8.90 -6.76 20.89
N ALA A 310 7.72 -7.38 20.99
CA ALA A 310 6.46 -6.71 20.71
C ALA A 310 6.24 -5.51 21.65
N LEU A 311 6.51 -5.68 22.95
CA LEU A 311 6.44 -4.58 23.92
C LEU A 311 7.45 -3.46 23.59
N PHE A 312 8.67 -3.82 23.21
CA PHE A 312 9.70 -2.87 22.80
C PHE A 312 9.28 -2.08 21.56
N TYR A 313 8.74 -2.76 20.55
CA TYR A 313 8.23 -2.13 19.33
C TYR A 313 7.06 -1.20 19.60
N LEU A 314 6.12 -1.61 20.45
CA LEU A 314 5.00 -0.77 20.87
C LEU A 314 5.48 0.45 21.66
N LEU A 315 6.42 0.28 22.60
CA LEU A 315 7.00 1.39 23.33
C LEU A 315 7.66 2.38 22.37
N LEU A 316 8.46 1.89 21.42
CA LEU A 316 9.15 2.71 20.43
C LEU A 316 8.16 3.50 19.57
N ALA A 317 7.15 2.82 19.04
CA ALA A 317 6.14 3.44 18.19
C ALA A 317 5.29 4.45 18.95
N LEU A 318 4.72 4.06 20.10
CA LEU A 318 3.83 4.90 20.90
C LEU A 318 4.56 6.13 21.46
N THR A 319 5.79 5.96 21.96
CA THR A 319 6.58 7.12 22.44
C THR A 319 6.92 8.07 21.31
N GLY A 320 7.23 7.56 20.12
CA GLY A 320 7.46 8.39 18.94
C GLY A 320 6.21 9.18 18.52
N ILE A 321 5.08 8.51 18.30
CA ILE A 321 3.88 9.15 17.73
C ILE A 321 3.28 10.24 18.64
N PHE A 322 3.37 10.08 19.96
CA PHE A 322 2.84 11.09 20.88
C PHE A 322 3.84 12.20 21.20
N ALA A 323 5.16 11.93 21.09
CA ALA A 323 6.18 12.92 21.40
C ALA A 323 6.41 13.95 20.28
N PHE A 324 6.06 13.64 19.03
CA PHE A 324 6.34 14.50 17.87
C PHE A 324 5.08 14.76 17.04
N ASP A 325 4.88 16.01 16.63
CA ASP A 325 3.82 16.41 15.69
C ASP A 325 4.02 15.82 14.30
N ARG A 326 5.29 15.61 13.93
CA ARG A 326 5.71 15.09 12.62
C ARG A 326 6.79 14.04 12.81
N LEU A 327 6.56 12.88 12.21
CA LEU A 327 7.52 11.80 12.09
C LEU A 327 7.78 11.54 10.62
N ASP A 328 9.04 11.71 10.22
CA ASP A 328 9.53 11.27 8.92
C ASP A 328 10.18 9.88 9.07
N ASP A 329 10.14 9.09 8.01
CA ASP A 329 10.71 7.74 8.01
C ASP A 329 12.24 7.84 8.08
N LEU A 330 12.89 7.19 9.06
CA LEU A 330 14.35 7.24 9.21
C LEU A 330 15.10 6.48 8.11
N TYR A 331 14.46 5.44 7.57
CA TYR A 331 14.87 4.76 6.35
C TYR A 331 13.58 4.36 5.64
N THR A 332 13.47 4.66 4.35
CA THR A 332 12.19 4.54 3.66
C THR A 332 12.13 3.28 2.80
N LEU A 333 11.02 2.53 2.93
CA LEU A 333 10.45 1.76 1.82
C LEU A 333 9.47 2.63 1.01
N ASP A 334 9.26 3.87 1.45
CA ASP A 334 8.46 4.91 0.82
C ASP A 334 9.36 5.85 0.00
N PHE A 335 9.18 5.90 -1.32
CA PHE A 335 10.19 6.49 -2.21
C PHE A 335 10.17 8.04 -2.28
N GLY A 336 9.44 8.74 -1.41
CA GLY A 336 9.27 10.20 -1.48
C GLY A 336 10.00 11.02 -0.41
N PRO A 337 10.98 11.87 -0.75
CA PRO A 337 11.51 12.90 0.17
C PRO A 337 10.49 14.02 0.33
N ARG A 338 10.33 14.67 1.50
CA ARG A 338 9.30 15.71 1.71
C ARG A 338 9.87 17.15 1.74
N GLY A 339 9.11 18.12 1.25
CA GLY A 339 9.51 19.54 1.12
C GLY A 339 9.63 20.33 2.45
N SER A 340 10.18 21.57 2.38
CA SER A 340 10.38 22.47 3.53
C SER A 340 9.37 23.62 3.56
N GLY A 341 8.35 23.52 4.40
CA GLY A 341 7.53 24.66 4.83
C GLY A 341 7.77 25.00 6.31
N ASP A 342 7.36 26.18 6.78
CA ASP A 342 7.32 26.53 8.21
C ASP A 342 6.15 25.81 8.89
N CYS A 343 6.42 24.63 9.44
CA CYS A 343 5.39 23.76 10.02
C CYS A 343 5.04 24.11 11.49
N SER A 344 5.45 25.29 12.01
CA SER A 344 5.17 25.71 13.41
C SER A 344 3.79 26.36 13.61
N LYS A 345 3.11 26.75 12.52
CA LYS A 345 1.88 27.57 12.57
C LYS A 345 0.57 26.85 12.28
N THR A 346 0.58 25.55 12.00
CA THR A 346 -0.66 24.77 11.82
C THR A 346 -1.15 24.22 13.16
N LYS A 347 -1.60 25.10 14.06
CA LYS A 347 -2.57 24.74 15.10
C LYS A 347 -3.97 25.03 14.58
N SER A 348 -4.84 24.04 14.74
CA SER A 348 -6.28 24.00 14.43
C SER A 348 -6.67 24.19 12.97
N MET A 349 -6.60 23.10 12.20
CA MET A 349 -7.68 22.79 11.26
C MET A 349 -7.86 21.27 11.28
N SER A 350 -9.11 20.88 11.52
CA SER A 350 -9.62 19.51 11.66
C SER A 350 -8.96 18.50 10.73
N SER A 351 -8.79 17.29 11.27
CA SER A 351 -8.47 16.03 10.61
C SER A 351 -9.44 15.68 9.48
N ASN A 352 -9.35 16.35 8.32
CA ASN A 352 -9.81 15.79 7.06
C ASN A 352 -8.58 15.39 6.24
N GLY A 353 -8.50 14.12 5.86
CA GLY A 353 -7.49 13.62 4.94
C GLY A 353 -7.38 14.54 3.73
N ARG A 354 -6.16 14.79 3.24
CA ARG A 354 -5.95 15.61 2.05
C ARG A 354 -6.75 15.00 0.90
N SER A 355 -7.85 15.64 0.56
CA SER A 355 -8.65 15.33 -0.62
C SER A 355 -7.87 15.78 -1.86
N HIS A 356 -8.08 15.09 -2.99
CA HIS A 356 -7.34 15.33 -4.24
C HIS A 356 -7.55 16.72 -4.83
N SER A 357 -8.54 17.47 -4.34
CA SER A 357 -8.78 18.86 -4.66
C SER A 357 -9.30 19.58 -3.42
N GLN A 358 -9.27 20.91 -3.43
CA GLN A 358 -10.03 21.74 -2.51
C GLN A 358 -11.52 21.68 -2.86
N SER A 359 -12.39 21.79 -1.86
CA SER A 359 -13.82 22.04 -2.11
C SER A 359 -13.98 23.47 -2.61
N VAL A 360 -14.70 23.64 -3.71
CA VAL A 360 -14.93 24.95 -4.35
C VAL A 360 -16.42 25.08 -4.65
N THR A 361 -16.99 26.24 -4.34
CA THR A 361 -18.37 26.58 -4.69
C THR A 361 -18.37 27.45 -5.95
N ILE A 362 -19.16 27.04 -6.93
CA ILE A 362 -19.39 27.79 -8.17
C ILE A 362 -20.80 28.35 -8.14
N ASP A 363 -20.89 29.68 -8.27
CA ASP A 363 -22.15 30.41 -8.24
C ASP A 363 -22.70 30.61 -9.66
N HIS A 364 -23.92 30.15 -9.91
CA HIS A 364 -24.68 30.30 -11.16
C HIS A 364 -25.96 31.12 -10.93
N SER A 365 -25.83 32.29 -10.30
CA SER A 365 -26.90 33.26 -10.01
C SER A 365 -28.02 32.77 -9.07
N ASN A 366 -28.85 31.80 -9.49
CA ASN A 366 -29.93 31.20 -8.68
C ASN A 366 -29.63 29.75 -8.26
N MET A 367 -28.52 29.19 -8.74
CA MET A 367 -28.04 27.87 -8.35
C MET A 367 -26.59 27.98 -7.89
N LYS A 368 -26.23 27.30 -6.80
CA LYS A 368 -24.84 27.09 -6.40
C LYS A 368 -24.48 25.62 -6.53
N VAL A 369 -23.28 25.34 -7.01
CA VAL A 369 -22.73 23.98 -7.06
C VAL A 369 -21.46 23.95 -6.24
N GLN A 370 -21.52 23.32 -5.07
CA GLN A 370 -20.33 23.04 -4.27
C GLN A 370 -19.74 21.69 -4.68
N ILE A 371 -18.50 21.75 -5.16
CA ILE A 371 -17.69 20.59 -5.53
C ILE A 371 -17.10 20.00 -4.25
N LEU A 372 -17.41 18.73 -4.00
CA LEU A 372 -16.96 17.99 -2.82
C LEU A 372 -16.06 16.83 -3.28
N PRO A 373 -14.74 16.98 -3.19
CA PRO A 373 -13.82 15.92 -3.60
C PRO A 373 -13.79 14.78 -2.57
N ALA A 374 -13.83 13.54 -3.06
CA ALA A 374 -14.00 12.31 -2.30
C ALA A 374 -13.04 11.23 -2.80
N LEU A 375 -12.79 10.23 -1.95
CA LEU A 375 -11.89 9.11 -2.25
C LEU A 375 -10.53 9.58 -2.80
N GLN A 376 -10.05 8.97 -3.89
CA GLN A 376 -8.77 9.31 -4.51
C GLN A 376 -8.91 10.41 -5.57
N ASP A 377 -10.01 10.44 -6.32
CA ASP A 377 -10.21 11.38 -7.44
C ASP A 377 -11.69 11.63 -7.79
N ASN A 378 -12.65 11.18 -6.97
CA ASN A 378 -14.08 11.32 -7.24
C ASN A 378 -14.60 12.71 -6.85
N TYR A 379 -15.56 13.23 -7.60
CA TYR A 379 -16.32 14.43 -7.23
C TYR A 379 -17.76 14.08 -6.89
N MET A 380 -18.21 14.56 -5.72
CA MET A 380 -19.62 14.70 -5.38
C MET A 380 -20.02 16.17 -5.55
N TYR A 381 -21.30 16.44 -5.82
CA TYR A 381 -21.76 17.81 -6.09
C TYR A 381 -22.99 18.16 -5.29
N LEU A 382 -22.83 19.08 -4.33
CA LEU A 382 -23.97 19.65 -3.61
C LEU A 382 -24.54 20.81 -4.43
N ILE A 383 -25.72 20.58 -4.99
CA ILE A 383 -26.48 21.53 -5.80
C ILE A 383 -27.46 22.21 -4.88
N ILE A 384 -27.43 23.54 -4.84
CA ILE A 384 -28.25 24.36 -3.96
C ILE A 384 -29.10 25.28 -4.82
N ASP A 385 -30.42 25.20 -4.64
CA ASP A 385 -31.33 26.24 -5.10
C ASP A 385 -31.28 27.42 -4.14
N GLU A 386 -30.81 28.58 -4.61
CA GLU A 386 -30.66 29.75 -3.75
C GLU A 386 -31.99 30.34 -3.29
N GLU A 387 -33.06 30.14 -4.08
CA GLU A 387 -34.40 30.69 -3.81
C GLU A 387 -35.09 29.93 -2.68
N THR A 388 -35.15 28.60 -2.76
CA THR A 388 -35.88 27.77 -1.77
C THR A 388 -35.00 27.23 -0.65
N LYS A 389 -33.67 27.28 -0.82
CA LYS A 389 -32.68 26.58 0.02
C LYS A 389 -32.85 25.05 0.06
N GLU A 390 -33.60 24.48 -0.89
CA GLU A 390 -33.53 23.05 -1.16
C GLU A 390 -32.21 22.70 -1.85
N ALA A 391 -31.68 21.53 -1.52
CA ALA A 391 -30.46 21.01 -2.12
C ALA A 391 -30.63 19.57 -2.59
N ALA A 392 -29.80 19.20 -3.57
CA ALA A 392 -29.57 17.83 -4.00
C ALA A 392 -28.09 17.51 -3.96
N ILE A 393 -27.75 16.25 -3.70
CA ILE A 393 -26.36 15.77 -3.76
C ILE A 393 -26.23 14.76 -4.90
N VAL A 394 -25.21 14.94 -5.74
CA VAL A 394 -24.86 14.00 -6.81
C VAL A 394 -23.78 13.04 -6.30
N ASP A 395 -24.00 11.74 -6.49
CA ASP A 395 -23.06 10.64 -6.23
C ASP A 395 -22.40 10.67 -4.82
N PRO A 396 -23.18 10.58 -3.72
CA PRO A 396 -22.73 10.87 -2.36
C PRO A 396 -21.96 9.73 -1.68
N VAL A 397 -20.80 9.34 -2.21
CA VAL A 397 -20.00 8.23 -1.65
C VAL A 397 -19.45 8.49 -0.24
N ASP A 398 -19.27 9.76 0.15
CA ASP A 398 -18.88 10.18 1.51
C ASP A 398 -20.01 10.97 2.21
N PRO A 399 -20.92 10.28 2.93
CA PRO A 399 -22.04 10.92 3.61
C PRO A 399 -21.66 11.93 4.69
N GLU A 400 -20.48 11.82 5.28
CA GLU A 400 -20.03 12.72 6.36
C GLU A 400 -19.60 14.08 5.78
N ALA A 401 -18.88 14.06 4.67
CA ALA A 401 -18.56 15.26 3.90
C ALA A 401 -19.83 15.95 3.39
N VAL A 402 -20.83 15.18 2.93
CA VAL A 402 -22.13 15.72 2.50
C VAL A 402 -22.87 16.36 3.67
N ALA A 403 -22.98 15.68 4.82
CA ALA A 403 -23.64 16.24 6.00
C ALA A 403 -22.99 17.55 6.45
N THR A 404 -21.65 17.61 6.45
CA THR A 404 -20.88 18.81 6.77
C THR A 404 -21.18 19.94 5.80
N ALA A 405 -21.20 19.67 4.49
CA ALA A 405 -21.49 20.67 3.48
C ALA A 405 -22.94 21.19 3.57
N VAL A 406 -23.90 20.31 3.85
CA VAL A 406 -25.32 20.68 4.06
C VAL A 406 -25.46 21.61 5.26
N GLU A 407 -24.80 21.30 6.38
CA GLU A 407 -24.79 22.14 7.57
C GLU A 407 -24.11 23.49 7.33
N GLN A 408 -22.93 23.49 6.70
CA GLN A 408 -22.16 24.70 6.39
C GLN A 408 -22.93 25.70 5.52
N ASN A 409 -23.70 25.20 4.55
CA ASN A 409 -24.51 26.06 3.68
C ASN A 409 -25.90 26.37 4.25
N ASN A 410 -26.28 25.74 5.38
CA ASN A 410 -27.60 25.87 5.99
C ASN A 410 -28.74 25.61 4.99
N VAL A 411 -28.68 24.47 4.30
CA VAL A 411 -29.64 24.06 3.25
C VAL A 411 -30.40 22.80 3.65
N LYS A 412 -31.56 22.58 3.03
CA LYS A 412 -32.37 21.37 3.22
C LYS A 412 -32.05 20.37 2.11
N LEU A 413 -31.30 19.31 2.44
CA LEU A 413 -31.09 18.20 1.50
C LEU A 413 -32.43 17.47 1.27
N THR A 414 -32.88 17.41 0.01
CA THR A 414 -34.14 16.74 -0.36
C THR A 414 -33.95 15.58 -1.33
N LYS A 415 -32.85 15.57 -2.10
CA LYS A 415 -32.65 14.61 -3.20
C LYS A 415 -31.21 14.11 -3.27
N VAL A 416 -31.06 12.84 -3.61
CA VAL A 416 -29.80 12.22 -4.05
C VAL A 416 -29.97 11.88 -5.51
N LEU A 417 -29.02 12.31 -6.34
CA LEU A 417 -28.98 12.01 -7.77
C LEU A 417 -27.82 11.05 -8.01
N THR A 418 -28.10 9.77 -8.26
CA THR A 418 -27.05 8.78 -8.50
C THR A 418 -26.92 8.52 -9.99
N THR A 419 -25.77 8.88 -10.57
CA THR A 419 -25.52 8.75 -12.01
C THR A 419 -25.49 7.29 -12.45
N HIS A 420 -24.87 6.40 -11.66
CA HIS A 420 -24.81 4.98 -11.93
C HIS A 420 -24.46 4.14 -10.69
N HIS A 421 -24.50 2.81 -10.83
CA HIS A 421 -24.46 1.88 -9.70
C HIS A 421 -23.06 1.55 -9.15
N HIS A 422 -21.97 2.04 -9.74
CA HIS A 422 -20.64 1.75 -9.19
C HIS A 422 -20.51 2.30 -7.77
N TRP A 423 -19.77 1.56 -6.95
CA TRP A 423 -19.72 1.79 -5.51
C TRP A 423 -19.17 3.17 -5.15
N ASP A 424 -18.22 3.68 -5.92
CA ASP A 424 -17.59 4.98 -5.73
C ASP A 424 -18.53 6.17 -6.03
N HIS A 425 -19.74 5.90 -6.54
CA HIS A 425 -20.82 6.87 -6.72
C HIS A 425 -22.03 6.58 -5.82
N ALA A 426 -22.47 5.32 -5.75
CA ALA A 426 -23.69 4.91 -5.07
C ALA A 426 -23.49 4.43 -3.62
N GLY A 427 -22.26 4.07 -3.23
CA GLY A 427 -21.96 3.32 -2.01
C GLY A 427 -22.17 4.06 -0.69
N GLY A 428 -22.46 5.38 -0.74
CA GLY A 428 -22.82 6.17 0.43
C GLY A 428 -24.33 6.36 0.61
N ASN A 429 -25.16 5.98 -0.37
CA ASN A 429 -26.60 6.27 -0.38
C ASN A 429 -27.32 5.76 0.88
N ALA A 430 -27.14 4.49 1.23
CA ALA A 430 -27.82 3.91 2.40
C ALA A 430 -27.36 4.53 3.72
N LYS A 431 -26.07 4.87 3.84
CA LYS A 431 -25.53 5.52 5.04
C LYS A 431 -26.03 6.97 5.14
N LEU A 432 -26.15 7.69 4.03
CA LEU A 432 -26.69 9.05 4.00
C LEU A 432 -28.15 9.12 4.47
N LEU A 433 -28.99 8.17 4.04
CA LEU A 433 -30.41 8.13 4.44
C LEU A 433 -30.62 7.89 5.94
N LYS A 434 -29.62 7.39 6.67
CA LYS A 434 -29.69 7.29 8.15
C LYS A 434 -29.73 8.66 8.82
N ASN A 435 -29.06 9.65 8.23
CA ASN A 435 -29.02 11.01 8.72
C ASN A 435 -30.09 11.90 8.08
N PHE A 436 -30.54 11.54 6.86
CA PHE A 436 -31.53 12.28 6.09
C PHE A 436 -32.66 11.36 5.61
N SER A 437 -33.61 11.03 6.49
CA SER A 437 -34.66 10.03 6.22
C SER A 437 -35.64 10.41 5.11
N ASP A 438 -35.86 11.71 4.88
CA ASP A 438 -36.89 12.21 3.97
C ASP A 438 -36.36 12.47 2.56
N VAL A 439 -35.12 12.06 2.27
CA VAL A 439 -34.44 12.28 0.99
C VAL A 439 -34.83 11.22 -0.04
N ILE A 440 -35.14 11.69 -1.25
CA ILE A 440 -35.48 10.82 -2.39
C ILE A 440 -34.19 10.49 -3.17
N VAL A 441 -33.93 9.20 -3.39
CA VAL A 441 -32.78 8.69 -4.13
C VAL A 441 -33.20 8.34 -5.56
N TYR A 442 -32.77 9.19 -6.50
CA TYR A 442 -32.98 9.06 -7.93
C TYR A 442 -31.86 8.24 -8.58
N GLY A 443 -32.20 7.42 -9.58
CA GLY A 443 -31.23 6.66 -10.36
C GLY A 443 -31.86 5.90 -11.53
N GLY A 444 -31.06 5.46 -12.50
CA GLY A 444 -31.52 4.72 -13.68
C GLY A 444 -31.47 3.19 -13.54
N ASP A 445 -30.90 2.67 -12.46
CA ASP A 445 -30.54 1.26 -12.30
C ASP A 445 -31.03 0.71 -10.95
N GLU A 446 -31.59 -0.50 -10.95
CA GLU A 446 -32.05 -1.18 -9.72
C GLU A 446 -30.90 -1.62 -8.82
N ARG A 447 -29.67 -1.67 -9.36
CA ARG A 447 -28.45 -1.98 -8.60
C ARG A 447 -27.99 -0.82 -7.73
N ILE A 448 -28.53 0.39 -7.90
CA ILE A 448 -28.17 1.56 -7.09
C ILE A 448 -28.64 1.34 -5.66
N GLU A 449 -27.72 1.46 -4.71
CA GLU A 449 -28.01 1.28 -3.30
C GLU A 449 -29.04 2.31 -2.82
N ALA A 450 -30.03 1.84 -2.06
CA ALA A 450 -31.12 2.63 -1.49
C ALA A 450 -31.94 3.47 -2.49
N ILE A 451 -31.95 3.11 -3.77
CA ILE A 451 -32.82 3.74 -4.77
C ILE A 451 -34.29 3.65 -4.35
N ASN A 452 -35.00 4.76 -4.40
CA ASN A 452 -36.44 4.80 -4.14
C ASN A 452 -37.23 5.52 -5.25
N ARG A 453 -36.54 6.17 -6.19
CA ARG A 453 -37.14 6.76 -7.40
C ARG A 453 -36.36 6.40 -8.65
N LYS A 454 -36.75 5.30 -9.30
CA LYS A 454 -36.22 4.93 -10.61
C LYS A 454 -36.67 5.94 -11.68
N ILE A 455 -35.73 6.41 -12.48
CA ILE A 455 -35.97 7.34 -13.60
C ILE A 455 -35.40 6.80 -14.91
N THR A 456 -35.87 7.36 -16.01
CA THR A 456 -35.57 6.96 -17.38
C THR A 456 -35.29 8.19 -18.24
N HIS A 457 -34.97 7.98 -19.52
CA HIS A 457 -34.67 9.05 -20.46
C HIS A 457 -35.85 10.03 -20.60
N ASN A 458 -35.56 11.33 -20.55
CA ASN A 458 -36.51 12.45 -20.59
C ASN A 458 -37.44 12.61 -19.38
N ASP A 459 -37.29 11.82 -18.31
CA ASP A 459 -37.97 12.12 -17.05
C ASP A 459 -37.54 13.48 -16.50
N THR A 460 -38.47 14.17 -15.83
CA THR A 460 -38.25 15.49 -15.24
C THR A 460 -38.71 15.55 -13.80
N PHE A 461 -38.03 16.36 -13.00
CA PHE A 461 -38.39 16.69 -11.61
C PHE A 461 -37.67 17.99 -11.21
N ASN A 462 -37.94 18.50 -10.00
CA ASN A 462 -37.36 19.76 -9.54
C ASN A 462 -36.52 19.62 -8.26
N ILE A 463 -35.53 20.49 -8.09
CA ILE A 463 -34.84 20.76 -6.83
C ILE A 463 -35.23 22.19 -6.45
N GLY A 464 -36.19 22.37 -5.53
CA GLY A 464 -36.81 23.69 -5.35
C GLY A 464 -37.36 24.26 -6.65
N SER A 465 -36.84 25.42 -7.06
CA SER A 465 -37.14 26.13 -8.30
C SER A 465 -36.43 25.56 -9.55
N LEU A 466 -35.36 24.76 -9.37
CA LEU A 466 -34.50 24.29 -10.45
C LEU A 466 -35.12 23.08 -11.16
N ALA A 467 -35.26 23.15 -12.48
CA ALA A 467 -35.78 22.05 -13.29
C ALA A 467 -34.64 21.09 -13.66
N VAL A 468 -34.88 19.79 -13.43
CA VAL A 468 -33.96 18.70 -13.77
C VAL A 468 -34.57 17.83 -14.87
N LYS A 469 -33.79 17.55 -15.91
CA LYS A 469 -34.11 16.61 -16.98
C LYS A 469 -33.09 15.47 -16.98
N CYS A 470 -33.58 14.24 -17.02
CA CYS A 470 -32.77 13.04 -17.02
C CYS A 470 -32.42 12.59 -18.44
N PHE A 471 -31.15 12.35 -18.72
CA PHE A 471 -30.70 11.77 -19.98
C PHE A 471 -30.09 10.40 -19.72
N ALA A 472 -30.74 9.34 -20.21
CA ALA A 472 -30.10 8.03 -20.24
C ALA A 472 -28.93 8.02 -21.22
N THR A 473 -27.76 7.64 -20.72
CA THR A 473 -26.49 7.60 -21.46
C THR A 473 -25.81 6.24 -21.28
N PRO A 474 -26.48 5.13 -21.68
CA PRO A 474 -25.96 3.79 -21.44
C PRO A 474 -24.65 3.60 -22.19
N CYS A 475 -23.57 3.23 -21.50
CA CYS A 475 -22.36 2.68 -22.11
C CYS A 475 -21.39 2.23 -21.02
N HIS A 476 -20.95 3.18 -20.19
CA HIS A 476 -20.10 2.88 -19.03
C HIS A 476 -20.79 1.87 -18.11
N THR A 477 -22.06 2.13 -17.80
CA THR A 477 -23.00 1.13 -17.32
C THR A 477 -24.31 1.22 -18.12
N ARG A 478 -25.11 0.15 -18.10
CA ARG A 478 -26.38 0.10 -18.86
C ARG A 478 -27.47 1.00 -18.31
N GLY A 479 -27.38 1.36 -17.03
CA GLY A 479 -28.34 2.21 -16.33
C GLY A 479 -27.84 3.63 -16.04
N HIS A 480 -26.78 4.08 -16.74
CA HIS A 480 -26.18 5.40 -16.50
C HIS A 480 -27.12 6.54 -16.91
N ILE A 481 -27.23 7.55 -16.04
CA ILE A 481 -28.03 8.76 -16.24
C ILE A 481 -27.16 10.00 -16.03
N CYS A 482 -27.24 10.94 -16.98
CA CYS A 482 -26.80 12.31 -16.80
C CYS A 482 -27.97 13.20 -16.37
N TYR A 483 -27.73 14.11 -15.42
CA TYR A 483 -28.75 15.05 -14.93
C TYR A 483 -28.48 16.44 -15.48
N TYR A 484 -29.38 16.95 -16.32
CA TYR A 484 -29.30 18.28 -16.90
C TYR A 484 -30.21 19.24 -16.14
N ILE A 485 -29.64 20.31 -15.63
CA ILE A 485 -30.29 21.26 -14.75
C ILE A 485 -30.34 22.63 -15.43
N THR A 486 -31.55 23.16 -15.48
CA THR A 486 -31.85 24.52 -15.91
C THR A 486 -32.54 25.24 -14.76
N GLY A 487 -31.93 26.30 -14.24
CA GLY A 487 -32.61 27.26 -13.39
C GLY A 487 -33.62 28.14 -14.13
N THR A 488 -34.14 29.14 -13.44
CA THR A 488 -35.01 30.20 -13.95
C THR A 488 -34.22 31.51 -14.17
N GLY A 489 -34.11 32.01 -15.41
CA GLY A 489 -33.40 33.27 -15.72
C GLY A 489 -32.23 33.12 -16.71
N GLU A 490 -31.31 34.10 -16.74
CA GLU A 490 -30.11 34.14 -17.61
C GLU A 490 -28.91 33.36 -17.04
N HIS A 491 -29.09 32.14 -16.53
CA HIS A 491 -28.00 31.28 -16.08
C HIS A 491 -27.62 30.26 -17.18
N SER A 492 -26.32 29.95 -17.29
CA SER A 492 -25.88 28.83 -18.13
C SER A 492 -26.32 27.51 -17.50
N PRO A 493 -26.93 26.59 -18.27
CA PRO A 493 -27.32 25.27 -17.77
C PRO A 493 -26.13 24.47 -17.23
N SER A 494 -26.40 23.45 -16.42
CA SER A 494 -25.38 22.51 -15.92
C SER A 494 -25.77 21.06 -16.20
N VAL A 495 -24.81 20.21 -16.50
CA VAL A 495 -25.01 18.77 -16.67
C VAL A 495 -24.04 17.98 -15.79
N PHE A 496 -24.59 17.05 -15.02
CA PHE A 496 -23.85 16.12 -14.19
C PHE A 496 -23.72 14.80 -14.92
N THR A 497 -22.51 14.47 -15.36
CA THR A 497 -22.28 13.42 -16.37
C THR A 497 -21.76 12.12 -15.81
N GLY A 498 -21.44 12.08 -14.50
CA GLY A 498 -20.76 10.95 -13.86
C GLY A 498 -19.62 10.45 -14.75
N ASP A 499 -19.65 9.15 -15.02
CA ASP A 499 -18.64 8.46 -15.82
C ASP A 499 -18.95 8.33 -17.32
N THR A 500 -19.94 9.06 -17.84
CA THR A 500 -20.17 9.08 -19.29
C THR A 500 -19.16 10.00 -19.98
N LEU A 501 -19.17 11.29 -19.61
CA LEU A 501 -18.30 12.34 -20.15
C LEU A 501 -17.39 12.87 -19.04
N PHE A 502 -16.09 12.90 -19.28
CA PHE A 502 -15.08 13.58 -18.45
C PHE A 502 -14.50 14.76 -19.20
N ALA A 503 -13.91 15.72 -18.49
CA ALA A 503 -13.13 16.75 -19.15
C ALA A 503 -11.96 16.14 -19.96
N GLY A 504 -11.99 16.34 -21.28
CA GLY A 504 -11.04 15.77 -22.24
C GLY A 504 -11.14 14.24 -22.45
N GLY A 505 -12.15 13.55 -21.91
CA GLY A 505 -12.25 12.10 -22.00
C GLY A 505 -13.67 11.53 -21.90
N CYS A 506 -13.78 10.20 -21.82
CA CYS A 506 -15.02 9.49 -21.55
C CYS A 506 -14.78 8.25 -20.68
N GLY A 507 -15.85 7.68 -20.12
CA GLY A 507 -15.80 6.42 -19.38
C GLY A 507 -15.32 5.24 -20.23
N ARG A 508 -14.79 4.22 -19.55
CA ARG A 508 -14.58 2.90 -20.16
C ARG A 508 -15.92 2.23 -20.44
N PHE A 509 -15.99 1.43 -21.49
CA PHE A 509 -17.24 0.81 -21.96
C PHE A 509 -17.44 -0.55 -21.26
N PHE A 510 -17.65 -0.56 -19.94
CA PHE A 510 -17.76 -1.82 -19.20
C PHE A 510 -19.01 -2.63 -19.57
N GLU A 511 -20.14 -1.96 -19.83
CA GLU A 511 -21.42 -2.63 -20.09
C GLU A 511 -22.11 -2.18 -21.40
N GLY A 512 -21.34 -1.61 -22.33
CA GLY A 512 -21.90 -1.04 -23.56
C GLY A 512 -20.96 -1.00 -24.74
N THR A 513 -21.38 -0.33 -25.81
CA THR A 513 -20.70 -0.32 -27.10
C THR A 513 -20.26 1.09 -27.52
N ALA A 514 -19.38 1.16 -28.52
CA ALA A 514 -18.97 2.43 -29.12
C ALA A 514 -20.13 3.21 -29.74
N ASP A 515 -21.11 2.54 -30.36
CA ASP A 515 -22.33 3.17 -30.88
C ASP A 515 -23.12 3.84 -29.75
N GLN A 516 -23.24 3.17 -28.60
CA GLN A 516 -23.93 3.74 -27.46
C GLN A 516 -23.18 4.94 -26.86
N MET A 517 -21.85 4.89 -26.74
CA MET A 517 -21.06 6.05 -26.31
C MET A 517 -21.14 7.19 -27.31
N TYR A 518 -21.12 6.90 -28.61
CA TYR A 518 -21.31 7.91 -29.67
C TYR A 518 -22.64 8.64 -29.51
N ARG A 519 -23.75 7.90 -29.35
CA ARG A 519 -25.07 8.52 -29.10
C ARG A 519 -25.08 9.34 -27.82
N ALA A 520 -24.49 8.82 -26.74
CA ALA A 520 -24.44 9.52 -25.46
C ALA A 520 -23.66 10.85 -25.56
N LEU A 521 -22.44 10.82 -26.11
CA LEU A 521 -21.56 11.99 -26.17
C LEU A 521 -21.95 12.96 -27.27
N VAL A 522 -22.18 12.49 -28.50
CA VAL A 522 -22.32 13.35 -29.68
C VAL A 522 -23.78 13.76 -29.88
N GLU A 523 -24.73 12.83 -29.83
CA GLU A 523 -26.13 13.11 -30.13
C GLU A 523 -26.88 13.69 -28.93
N ILE A 524 -26.65 13.17 -27.72
CA ILE A 524 -27.35 13.60 -26.50
C ILE A 524 -26.63 14.76 -25.82
N LEU A 525 -25.41 14.55 -25.31
CA LEU A 525 -24.70 15.60 -24.56
C LEU A 525 -24.17 16.70 -25.48
N GLY A 526 -23.69 16.34 -26.67
CA GLY A 526 -23.17 17.26 -27.68
C GLY A 526 -24.23 18.17 -28.31
N SER A 527 -25.52 17.85 -28.17
CA SER A 527 -26.62 18.71 -28.63
C SER A 527 -27.07 19.75 -27.60
N LEU A 528 -26.53 19.70 -26.37
CA LEU A 528 -26.77 20.72 -25.35
C LEU A 528 -26.13 22.07 -25.73
N PRO A 529 -26.63 23.20 -25.18
CA PRO A 529 -26.04 24.51 -25.41
C PRO A 529 -24.54 24.54 -25.07
N GLU A 530 -23.76 25.28 -25.87
CA GLU A 530 -22.29 25.31 -25.77
C GLU A 530 -21.79 25.78 -24.40
N GLU A 531 -22.50 26.71 -23.77
CA GLU A 531 -22.22 27.28 -22.46
C GLU A 531 -22.54 26.35 -21.28
N THR A 532 -23.20 25.21 -21.55
CA THR A 532 -23.58 24.24 -20.52
C THR A 532 -22.36 23.77 -19.76
N LYS A 533 -22.38 23.92 -18.44
CA LYS A 533 -21.32 23.52 -17.52
C LYS A 533 -21.32 22.00 -17.33
N VAL A 534 -20.17 21.36 -17.42
CA VAL A 534 -20.03 19.90 -17.32
C VAL A 534 -19.37 19.55 -15.99
N TYR A 535 -20.07 18.77 -15.18
CA TYR A 535 -19.63 18.26 -13.87
C TYR A 535 -19.53 16.73 -13.92
N CYS A 536 -18.30 16.23 -14.08
CA CYS A 536 -18.04 14.80 -14.29
C CYS A 536 -17.61 14.06 -13.01
N GLY A 537 -17.60 12.73 -13.04
CA GLY A 537 -17.38 11.89 -11.85
C GLY A 537 -15.99 11.99 -11.22
N HIS A 538 -14.94 12.26 -12.01
CA HIS A 538 -13.55 12.14 -11.57
C HIS A 538 -12.60 13.24 -12.08
N GLU A 539 -11.50 13.44 -11.36
CA GLU A 539 -10.38 14.33 -11.71
C GLU A 539 -9.35 13.65 -12.63
N TYR A 540 -9.76 13.28 -13.84
CA TYR A 540 -8.89 12.61 -14.84
C TYR A 540 -8.30 13.54 -15.91
N THR A 541 -8.55 14.84 -15.80
CA THR A 541 -8.40 15.81 -16.90
C THR A 541 -6.97 15.89 -17.45
N VAL A 542 -5.93 15.82 -16.61
CA VAL A 542 -4.52 15.82 -17.06
C VAL A 542 -4.24 14.65 -18.00
N ASN A 543 -4.57 13.44 -17.58
CA ASN A 543 -4.31 12.22 -18.36
C ASN A 543 -5.18 12.16 -19.61
N ASN A 544 -6.40 12.68 -19.53
CA ASN A 544 -7.32 12.79 -20.64
C ASN A 544 -6.78 13.74 -21.74
N LEU A 545 -6.33 14.93 -21.37
CA LEU A 545 -5.79 15.90 -22.32
C LEU A 545 -4.42 15.49 -22.88
N LYS A 546 -3.58 14.79 -22.10
CA LYS A 546 -2.35 14.16 -22.63
C LYS A 546 -2.67 13.16 -23.74
N PHE A 547 -3.70 12.33 -23.56
CA PHE A 547 -4.17 11.45 -24.63
C PHE A 547 -4.77 12.25 -25.80
N GLY A 548 -5.50 13.33 -25.52
CA GLY A 548 -5.97 14.27 -26.55
C GLY A 548 -4.84 14.81 -27.43
N LEU A 549 -3.70 15.20 -26.84
CA LEU A 549 -2.50 15.64 -27.59
C LEU A 549 -1.81 14.51 -28.35
N HIS A 550 -1.89 13.27 -27.87
CA HIS A 550 -1.40 12.12 -28.63
C HIS A 550 -2.23 11.92 -29.91
N VAL A 551 -3.54 12.12 -29.83
CA VAL A 551 -4.48 11.97 -30.97
C VAL A 551 -4.43 13.18 -31.92
N GLU A 552 -4.39 14.40 -31.39
CA GLU A 552 -4.31 15.64 -32.17
C GLU A 552 -3.15 16.53 -31.69
N PRO A 553 -1.89 16.23 -32.08
CA PRO A 553 -0.70 16.94 -31.59
C PRO A 553 -0.70 18.46 -31.84
N ASP A 554 -1.30 18.88 -32.96
CA ASP A 554 -1.35 20.27 -33.42
C ASP A 554 -2.59 21.03 -32.89
N ASN A 555 -3.45 20.40 -32.07
CA ASN A 555 -4.65 21.06 -31.53
C ASN A 555 -4.29 22.03 -30.39
N MET A 556 -4.19 23.31 -30.74
CA MET A 556 -3.86 24.39 -29.80
C MET A 556 -4.85 24.51 -28.63
N ALA A 557 -6.12 24.17 -28.81
CA ALA A 557 -7.10 24.24 -27.72
C ALA A 557 -6.79 23.22 -26.62
N ILE A 558 -6.32 22.01 -26.99
CA ILE A 558 -5.90 20.99 -26.02
C ILE A 558 -4.65 21.45 -25.27
N GLN A 559 -3.67 22.03 -25.98
CA GLN A 559 -2.43 22.53 -25.36
C GLN A 559 -2.74 23.63 -24.33
N GLN A 560 -3.54 24.64 -24.72
CA GLN A 560 -3.93 25.73 -23.83
C GLN A 560 -4.75 25.25 -22.62
N LYS A 561 -5.67 24.29 -22.84
CA LYS A 561 -6.46 23.72 -21.75
C LYS A 561 -5.57 22.92 -20.79
N LEU A 562 -4.58 22.18 -21.29
CA LEU A 562 -3.65 21.43 -20.47
C LEU A 562 -2.77 22.34 -19.61
N ASP A 563 -2.28 23.46 -20.16
CA ASP A 563 -1.54 24.47 -19.40
C ASP A 563 -2.39 25.04 -18.26
N TRP A 564 -3.65 25.40 -18.55
CA TRP A 564 -4.58 25.86 -17.52
C TRP A 564 -4.82 24.80 -16.45
N VAL A 565 -5.01 23.53 -16.86
CA VAL A 565 -5.19 22.40 -15.94
C VAL A 565 -3.98 22.24 -15.03
N TYR A 566 -2.75 22.30 -15.54
CA TYR A 566 -1.56 22.19 -14.69
C TYR A 566 -1.51 23.29 -13.63
N ILE A 567 -1.90 24.52 -13.96
CA ILE A 567 -2.01 25.61 -12.99
C ILE A 567 -3.08 25.28 -11.92
N GLN A 568 -4.26 24.80 -12.31
CA GLN A 568 -5.29 24.41 -11.34
C GLN A 568 -4.80 23.28 -10.41
N ARG A 569 -4.22 22.22 -10.98
CA ARG A 569 -3.74 21.06 -10.21
C ARG A 569 -2.59 21.43 -9.28
N ALA A 570 -1.68 22.30 -9.71
CA ALA A 570 -0.59 22.80 -8.85
C ALA A 570 -1.11 23.57 -7.62
N ASN A 571 -2.28 24.20 -7.74
CA ASN A 571 -2.97 24.89 -6.64
C ASN A 571 -3.98 24.00 -5.90
N ASN A 572 -3.98 22.69 -6.16
CA ASN A 572 -4.95 21.72 -5.63
C ASN A 572 -6.42 22.11 -5.92
N LEU A 573 -6.69 22.78 -7.03
CA LEU A 573 -8.03 23.19 -7.44
C LEU A 573 -8.64 22.15 -8.40
N PRO A 574 -9.97 21.97 -8.36
CA PRO A 574 -10.66 21.11 -9.31
C PRO A 574 -10.56 21.67 -10.73
N THR A 575 -10.54 20.77 -11.72
CA THR A 575 -10.59 21.16 -13.14
C THR A 575 -12.01 21.19 -13.71
N VAL A 576 -13.00 20.83 -12.88
CA VAL A 576 -14.43 20.96 -13.14
C VAL A 576 -14.98 22.27 -12.57
N PRO A 577 -16.03 22.84 -13.17
CA PRO A 577 -16.66 22.39 -14.41
C PRO A 577 -15.87 22.78 -15.66
N SER A 578 -15.98 21.97 -16.71
CA SER A 578 -15.71 22.40 -18.09
C SER A 578 -17.00 22.90 -18.76
N THR A 579 -17.02 23.07 -20.08
CA THR A 579 -18.23 23.40 -20.85
C THR A 579 -18.40 22.45 -22.04
N ILE A 580 -19.61 22.29 -22.56
CA ILE A 580 -19.84 21.54 -23.81
C ILE A 580 -18.99 22.09 -24.96
N LYS A 581 -18.79 23.41 -25.01
CA LYS A 581 -17.84 24.05 -25.94
C LYS A 581 -16.40 23.57 -25.74
N ASP A 582 -15.90 23.58 -24.50
CA ASP A 582 -14.54 23.09 -24.19
C ASP A 582 -14.38 21.65 -24.66
N GLU A 583 -15.36 20.79 -24.40
CA GLU A 583 -15.30 19.38 -24.79
C GLU A 583 -15.33 19.19 -26.31
N LYS A 584 -16.14 19.93 -27.06
CA LYS A 584 -16.13 19.91 -28.54
C LYS A 584 -14.79 20.35 -29.13
N LEU A 585 -14.03 21.19 -28.43
CA LEU A 585 -12.72 21.67 -28.86
C LEU A 585 -11.56 20.76 -28.44
N THR A 586 -11.68 20.06 -27.30
CA THR A 586 -10.53 19.41 -26.65
C THR A 586 -10.66 17.91 -26.42
N ASN A 587 -11.87 17.34 -26.47
CA ASN A 587 -12.12 15.95 -26.13
C ASN A 587 -12.14 15.08 -27.39
N PRO A 588 -11.17 14.16 -27.59
CA PRO A 588 -11.10 13.35 -28.81
C PRO A 588 -12.37 12.49 -29.02
N PHE A 589 -13.07 12.11 -27.95
CA PHE A 589 -14.30 11.31 -28.05
C PHE A 589 -15.53 12.13 -28.48
N MET A 590 -15.55 13.44 -28.22
CA MET A 590 -16.59 14.35 -28.76
C MET A 590 -16.28 14.80 -30.19
N ARG A 591 -15.04 14.53 -30.65
CA ARG A 591 -14.47 14.97 -31.92
C ARG A 591 -14.28 13.83 -32.93
N VAL A 592 -14.94 12.69 -32.72
CA VAL A 592 -14.82 11.50 -33.58
C VAL A 592 -15.28 11.69 -35.03
N HIS A 593 -15.94 12.80 -35.34
CA HIS A 593 -16.34 13.21 -36.69
C HIS A 593 -15.34 14.16 -37.35
N GLU A 594 -14.31 14.61 -36.62
CA GLU A 594 -13.33 15.56 -37.11
C GLU A 594 -12.31 14.84 -38.01
N PRO A 595 -11.97 15.40 -39.19
CA PRO A 595 -11.02 14.77 -40.10
C PRO A 595 -9.64 14.50 -39.48
N SER A 596 -9.19 15.34 -38.54
CA SER A 596 -7.93 15.17 -37.81
C SER A 596 -7.94 13.89 -36.96
N VAL A 597 -9.02 13.64 -36.24
CA VAL A 597 -9.19 12.47 -35.37
C VAL A 597 -9.36 11.20 -36.19
N MET A 598 -10.20 11.24 -37.24
CA MET A 598 -10.39 10.12 -38.18
C MET A 598 -9.08 9.71 -38.86
N LYS A 599 -8.25 10.69 -39.23
CA LYS A 599 -6.92 10.46 -39.81
C LYS A 599 -5.97 9.77 -38.83
N HIS A 600 -5.97 10.13 -37.55
CA HIS A 600 -5.18 9.45 -36.52
C HIS A 600 -5.57 7.98 -36.40
N THR A 601 -6.87 7.70 -36.34
CA THR A 601 -7.39 6.33 -36.17
C THR A 601 -7.43 5.50 -37.47
N GLN A 602 -7.22 6.15 -38.62
CA GLN A 602 -7.37 5.55 -39.96
C GLN A 602 -8.77 4.93 -40.15
N GLN A 603 -9.81 5.64 -39.71
CA GLN A 603 -11.21 5.23 -39.84
C GLN A 603 -12.01 6.31 -40.57
N ASP A 604 -13.05 5.91 -41.30
CA ASP A 604 -13.92 6.83 -42.05
C ASP A 604 -15.34 6.92 -41.45
N ASP A 605 -15.57 6.23 -40.32
CA ASP A 605 -16.85 6.19 -39.60
C ASP A 605 -16.66 6.66 -38.14
N PRO A 606 -17.50 7.58 -37.62
CA PRO A 606 -17.38 8.09 -36.26
C PRO A 606 -17.50 7.02 -35.16
N VAL A 607 -18.31 5.97 -35.37
CA VAL A 607 -18.50 4.90 -34.38
C VAL A 607 -17.27 3.97 -34.35
N GLN A 608 -16.69 3.66 -35.51
CA GLN A 608 -15.41 2.94 -35.59
C GLN A 608 -14.27 3.76 -34.98
N THR A 609 -14.23 5.07 -35.26
CA THR A 609 -13.28 6.03 -34.65
C THR A 609 -13.39 6.02 -33.13
N MET A 610 -14.61 6.10 -32.59
CA MET A 610 -14.89 6.00 -31.15
C MET A 610 -14.36 4.69 -30.54
N SER A 611 -14.64 3.57 -31.20
CA SER A 611 -14.18 2.25 -30.77
C SER A 611 -12.65 2.17 -30.70
N TYR A 612 -11.98 2.63 -31.76
CA TYR A 612 -10.52 2.64 -31.86
C TYR A 612 -9.88 3.50 -30.76
N LEU A 613 -10.33 4.76 -30.62
CA LEU A 613 -9.81 5.68 -29.60
C LEU A 613 -9.98 5.12 -28.19
N ARG A 614 -11.10 4.43 -27.93
CA ARG A 614 -11.35 3.85 -26.61
C ARG A 614 -10.34 2.75 -26.29
N CYS A 615 -10.12 1.84 -27.23
CA CYS A 615 -9.11 0.79 -27.11
C CYS A 615 -7.69 1.35 -26.96
N GLU A 616 -7.36 2.38 -27.75
CA GLU A 616 -6.05 3.03 -27.67
C GLU A 616 -5.83 3.66 -26.30
N LYS A 617 -6.80 4.47 -25.81
CA LYS A 617 -6.72 5.11 -24.49
C LYS A 617 -6.64 4.13 -23.34
N ASP A 618 -7.25 2.94 -23.45
CA ASP A 618 -7.20 1.92 -22.41
C ASP A 618 -5.80 1.30 -22.25
N SER A 619 -4.96 1.37 -23.30
CA SER A 619 -3.58 0.92 -23.30
C SER A 619 -2.52 2.04 -23.20
N PHE A 620 -2.97 3.30 -23.26
CA PHE A 620 -2.10 4.47 -23.25
C PHE A 620 -1.44 4.70 -21.88
N LYS A 621 -0.13 4.98 -21.91
CA LYS A 621 0.65 5.35 -20.72
C LYS A 621 1.07 6.82 -20.87
N ALA A 622 0.47 7.66 -20.02
CA ALA A 622 0.62 9.12 -20.03
C ALA A 622 1.92 9.64 -19.40
#